data_AF-A0A7K3J0R6-F1
#
_entry.id   AF-A0A7K3J0R6-F1
#
_cell.length_a   1.000
_cell.length_b   1.000
_cell.length_c   1.000
_cell.angle_alpha   90.00
_cell.angle_beta   90.00
_cell.angle_gamma   90.00
#
_symmetry.space_group_name_H-M   'P 1'
#
loop_
_entity.id
_entity.type
_entity.pdbx_description
1 polymer ?
#
loop_
_entity_poly.entity_id
_entity_poly.type
_entity_poly.pdbx_seq_one_letter_code
_entity_poly.pdbx_strand_id
1 'polypeptide(L)'
;GDPPDLIASGPTLPDDSTFDDAIKILENKNLVSEAPIRLVNYLFEGRQGKWPETPETSDPVFGNSAFVMAGSNKTALQASRKEAERIGLTTF
;
A
#
# COMPACT_ATOMS: atom_id res chain seq x y z
N GLY A 1 -0.66 -9.10 8.90
CA GLY A 1 0.12 -8.11 9.67
C GLY A 1 -0.53 -6.76 9.50
N ASP A 2 0.22 -5.68 9.67
CA ASP A 2 -0.21 -4.31 9.39
C ASP A 2 0.62 -3.75 8.21
N PRO A 3 0.49 -4.31 6.98
CA PRO A 3 1.23 -3.82 5.82
C PRO A 3 0.81 -2.37 5.53
N PRO A 4 1.73 -1.41 5.63
CA PRO A 4 1.38 0.01 5.70
C PRO A 4 0.85 0.56 4.35
N ASP A 5 1.25 -0.04 3.24
CA ASP A 5 0.79 0.19 1.87
C ASP A 5 -0.69 -0.16 1.64
N LEU A 6 -1.25 -1.10 2.42
CA LEU A 6 -2.69 -1.40 2.36
C LEU A 6 -3.55 -0.42 3.17
N ILE A 7 -2.95 0.40 4.03
CA ILE A 7 -3.68 1.39 4.82
C ILE A 7 -3.93 2.61 3.94
N ALA A 8 -5.20 2.86 3.63
CA ALA A 8 -5.64 3.96 2.77
C ALA A 8 -4.96 3.99 1.38
N SER A 9 -4.52 2.83 0.88
CA SER A 9 -3.77 2.67 -0.38
C SER A 9 -2.38 3.34 -0.40
N GLY A 10 -1.78 3.55 0.77
CA GLY A 10 -0.37 3.96 0.87
C GLY A 10 0.01 5.28 0.18
N PRO A 11 -0.77 6.38 0.30
CA PRO A 11 -0.56 7.59 -0.50
C PRO A 11 0.78 8.32 -0.25
N THR A 12 1.48 7.96 0.82
CA THR A 12 2.79 8.49 1.21
C THR A 12 3.86 7.40 1.26
N LEU A 13 3.58 6.25 0.70
CA LEU A 13 4.47 5.09 0.66
C LEU A 13 4.83 4.80 -0.79
N PRO A 14 6.00 4.19 -1.03
CA PRO A 14 6.34 3.73 -2.37
C PRO A 14 5.36 2.66 -2.84
N ASP A 15 5.16 2.64 -4.15
CA ASP A 15 4.43 1.60 -4.85
C ASP A 15 5.30 1.10 -5.99
N ASP A 16 5.86 -0.09 -5.83
CA ASP A 16 6.73 -0.71 -6.84
C ASP A 16 5.91 -1.43 -7.94
N SER A 17 4.57 -1.35 -7.90
CA SER A 17 3.73 -1.87 -8.97
C SER A 17 3.77 -0.97 -10.20
N THR A 18 3.42 -1.55 -11.35
CA THR A 18 3.48 -0.83 -12.62
C THR A 18 2.15 -0.79 -13.35
N PHE A 19 2.02 0.12 -14.33
CA PHE A 19 0.97 0.09 -15.35
C PHE A 19 0.84 -1.30 -15.99
N ASP A 20 1.97 -1.99 -16.22
CA ASP A 20 1.98 -3.35 -16.76
C ASP A 20 1.30 -4.36 -15.84
N ASP A 21 1.50 -4.23 -14.53
CA ASP A 21 0.87 -5.11 -13.56
C ASP A 21 -0.63 -4.84 -13.45
N ALA A 22 -1.05 -3.57 -13.51
CA ALA A 22 -2.46 -3.21 -13.60
C ALA A 22 -3.13 -3.78 -14.86
N ILE A 23 -2.48 -3.71 -16.02
CA ILE A 23 -2.98 -4.30 -17.28
C ILE A 23 -3.09 -5.82 -17.16
N LYS A 24 -2.05 -6.50 -16.65
CA LYS A 24 -2.08 -7.96 -16.45
C LYS A 24 -3.22 -8.38 -15.52
N ILE A 25 -3.53 -7.60 -14.49
CA ILE A 25 -4.66 -7.88 -13.59
C ILE A 25 -5.98 -7.81 -14.37
N LEU A 26 -6.19 -6.80 -15.21
CA LEU A 26 -7.41 -6.69 -16.03
C LEU A 26 -7.52 -7.85 -17.03
N GLU A 27 -6.42 -8.22 -17.69
CA GLU A 27 -6.36 -9.36 -18.62
C GLU A 27 -6.67 -10.68 -17.92
N ASN A 28 -6.00 -10.97 -16.80
CA ASN A 28 -6.19 -12.20 -16.02
C ASN A 28 -7.61 -12.34 -15.46
N LYS A 29 -8.31 -11.23 -15.26
CA LYS A 29 -9.70 -11.20 -14.78
C LYS A 29 -10.72 -11.09 -15.92
N ASN A 30 -10.28 -11.05 -17.19
CA ASN A 30 -11.10 -10.81 -18.38
C ASN A 30 -11.92 -9.50 -18.31
N LEU A 31 -11.41 -8.49 -17.61
CA LEU A 31 -12.11 -7.22 -17.35
C LEU A 31 -11.79 -6.12 -18.36
N VAL A 32 -10.86 -6.35 -19.30
CA VAL A 32 -10.42 -5.32 -20.27
C VAL A 32 -11.59 -4.74 -21.08
N SER A 33 -12.53 -5.58 -21.51
CA SER A 33 -13.71 -5.15 -22.27
C SER A 33 -14.84 -4.59 -21.39
N GLU A 34 -14.82 -4.83 -20.09
CA GLU A 34 -15.85 -4.38 -19.14
C GLU A 34 -15.48 -3.06 -18.46
N ALA A 35 -14.17 -2.77 -18.36
CA ALA A 35 -13.66 -1.55 -17.76
C ALA A 35 -13.99 -0.30 -18.61
N PRO A 36 -14.14 0.88 -17.98
CA PRO A 36 -14.32 2.13 -18.72
C PRO A 36 -13.18 2.39 -19.71
N ILE A 37 -13.50 2.75 -20.96
CA ILE A 37 -12.49 2.97 -22.01
C ILE A 37 -11.43 4.00 -21.63
N ARG A 38 -11.79 5.01 -20.83
CA ARG A 38 -10.85 6.01 -20.31
C ARG A 38 -9.79 5.40 -19.39
N LEU A 39 -10.17 4.44 -18.54
CA LEU A 39 -9.25 3.73 -17.67
C LEU A 39 -8.29 2.88 -18.49
N VAL A 40 -8.83 2.09 -19.42
CA VAL A 40 -8.02 1.21 -20.28
C VAL A 40 -7.01 2.05 -21.07
N ASN A 41 -7.46 3.13 -21.71
CA ASN A 41 -6.57 4.04 -22.44
C ASN A 41 -5.48 4.62 -21.53
N TYR A 42 -5.83 5.10 -20.34
CA TYR A 42 -4.86 5.66 -19.39
C TYR A 42 -3.76 4.65 -19.04
N LEU A 43 -4.11 3.39 -18.76
CA LEU A 43 -3.13 2.36 -18.44
C LEU A 43 -2.20 2.04 -19.63
N PHE A 44 -2.74 1.88 -20.84
CA PHE A 44 -1.94 1.60 -22.03
C PHE A 44 -1.06 2.79 -22.45
N GLU A 45 -1.52 4.03 -22.20
CA GLU A 45 -0.72 5.23 -22.38
C GLU A 45 0.40 5.34 -21.34
N GLY A 46 0.13 4.96 -20.09
CA GLY A 46 1.12 4.86 -19.02
C GLY A 46 2.22 3.86 -19.36
N ARG A 47 1.85 2.66 -19.82
CA ARG A 47 2.80 1.65 -20.37
C ARG A 47 3.69 2.19 -21.49
N GLN A 48 3.20 3.15 -22.28
CA GLN A 48 3.96 3.81 -23.35
C GLN A 48 4.81 5.01 -22.86
N GLY A 49 4.81 5.29 -21.56
CA GLY A 49 5.55 6.38 -20.93
C GLY A 49 4.91 7.76 -21.11
N LYS A 50 3.63 7.85 -21.49
CA LYS A 50 2.93 9.15 -21.56
C LYS A 50 2.61 9.73 -20.18
N TRP A 51 2.50 8.86 -19.18
CA TRP A 51 2.24 9.20 -17.79
C TRP A 51 3.36 8.62 -16.92
N PRO A 52 3.79 9.33 -15.86
CA PRO A 52 4.75 8.76 -14.92
C PRO A 52 4.13 7.58 -14.17
N GLU A 53 4.98 6.61 -13.82
CA GLU A 53 4.59 5.53 -12.91
C GLU A 53 4.34 6.06 -11.50
N THR A 54 3.75 5.23 -10.63
CA THR A 54 3.82 5.47 -9.19
C THR A 54 5.27 5.52 -8.70
N PRO A 55 5.60 6.36 -7.70
CA PRO A 55 6.96 6.44 -7.18
C PRO A 55 7.40 5.14 -6.53
N GLU A 56 8.50 4.57 -7.03
CA GLU A 56 9.10 3.34 -6.50
C GLU A 56 9.91 3.60 -5.22
N THR A 57 10.32 2.52 -4.54
CA THR A 57 11.07 2.58 -3.29
C THR A 57 12.39 3.34 -3.39
N SER A 58 13.05 3.33 -4.55
CA SER A 58 14.29 4.07 -4.81
C SER A 58 14.10 5.53 -5.20
N ASP A 59 12.86 6.01 -5.36
CA ASP A 59 12.61 7.37 -5.84
C ASP A 59 13.12 8.42 -4.81
N PRO A 60 13.94 9.39 -5.24
CA PRO A 60 14.44 10.48 -4.38
C PRO A 60 13.35 11.27 -3.66
N VAL A 61 12.10 11.25 -4.12
CA VAL A 61 10.96 11.88 -3.45
C VAL A 61 10.79 11.40 -2.01
N PHE A 62 11.20 10.16 -1.72
CA PHE A 62 11.15 9.57 -0.38
C PHE A 62 12.39 9.85 0.48
N GLY A 63 13.41 10.52 -0.06
CA GLY A 63 14.70 10.72 0.62
C GLY A 63 14.63 11.50 1.95
N ASN A 64 13.56 12.26 2.17
CA ASN A 64 13.28 12.96 3.43
C ASN A 64 11.91 12.56 4.02
N SER A 65 11.43 11.36 3.72
CA SER A 65 10.15 10.83 4.21
C SER A 65 10.37 9.80 5.31
N ALA A 66 9.40 9.68 6.22
CA ALA A 66 9.36 8.63 7.22
C ALA A 66 7.91 8.21 7.47
N PHE A 67 7.68 6.90 7.55
CA PHE A 67 6.40 6.34 7.97
C PHE A 67 6.50 5.87 9.43
N VAL A 68 5.54 6.28 10.25
CA VAL A 68 5.43 5.85 11.64
C VAL A 68 4.05 5.28 11.89
N MET A 69 4.00 4.00 12.26
CA MET A 69 2.79 3.37 12.77
C MET A 69 2.55 3.84 14.21
N ALA A 70 1.76 4.90 14.37
CA ALA A 70 1.48 5.48 15.68
C ALA A 70 0.62 4.56 16.57
N GLY A 71 -0.14 3.63 15.97
CA GLY A 71 -0.96 2.67 16.69
C GLY A 71 -1.35 1.49 15.81
N SER A 72 -1.47 0.33 16.45
CA SER A 72 -1.97 -0.91 15.84
C SER A 72 -2.58 -1.80 16.91
N ASN A 73 -3.27 -2.85 16.51
CA ASN A 73 -3.78 -3.86 17.44
C ASN A 73 -2.65 -4.46 18.29
N LYS A 74 -1.46 -4.67 17.71
CA LYS A 74 -0.29 -5.12 18.46
C LYS A 74 0.13 -4.10 19.52
N THR A 75 0.18 -2.82 19.17
CA THR A 75 0.52 -1.74 20.11
C THR A 75 -0.49 -1.67 21.25
N ALA A 76 -1.78 -1.80 20.95
CA ALA A 76 -2.85 -1.84 21.95
C ALA A 76 -2.72 -3.07 22.87
N LEU A 77 -2.53 -4.26 22.32
CA LEU A 77 -2.36 -5.50 23.09
C LEU A 77 -1.11 -5.45 23.99
N GLN A 78 -0.01 -4.88 23.51
CA GLN A 78 1.21 -4.69 24.30
C GLN A 78 0.99 -3.71 25.46
N ALA A 79 0.25 -2.61 25.24
CA ALA A 79 -0.10 -1.68 26.30
C ALA A 79 -1.00 -2.35 27.35
N SER A 80 -2.02 -3.10 26.92
CA SER A 80 -2.90 -3.87 27.81
C SER A 80 -2.14 -4.92 28.61
N ARG A 81 -1.18 -5.63 27.97
CA ARG A 81 -0.32 -6.61 28.65
C ARG A 81 0.48 -5.95 29.77
N LYS A 82 1.18 -4.85 29.47
CA LYS A 82 1.99 -4.13 30.45
C LYS A 82 1.17 -3.69 31.66
N GLU A 83 -0.05 -3.20 31.42
CA GLU A 83 -0.93 -2.76 32.52
C GLU A 83 -1.44 -3.95 33.34
N ALA A 84 -1.82 -5.05 32.69
CA ALA A 84 -2.24 -6.27 33.38
C ALA A 84 -1.12 -6.85 34.27
N GLU A 85 0.11 -6.93 33.75
CA GLU A 85 1.29 -7.34 34.53
C GLU A 85 1.55 -6.37 35.70
N ARG A 86 1.40 -5.06 35.50
CA ARG A 86 1.57 -4.03 36.55
C ARG A 86 0.59 -4.22 37.72
N ILE A 87 -0.63 -4.65 37.44
CA ILE A 87 -1.65 -4.92 38.47
C ILE A 87 -1.63 -6.38 38.98
N GLY A 88 -0.63 -7.17 38.59
CA GLY A 88 -0.40 -8.52 39.12
C GLY A 88 -1.18 -9.63 38.41
N LEU A 89 -1.71 -9.37 37.22
CA LEU A 89 -2.35 -10.40 36.39
C LEU A 89 -1.30 -11.12 35.52
N THR A 90 -1.46 -12.43 35.37
CA THR A 90 -0.68 -13.22 34.42
C THR A 90 -1.18 -12.98 33.00
N THR A 91 -0.26 -12.71 32.08
CA THR A 91 -0.55 -12.48 30.66
C THR A 91 0.19 -13.47 29.76
N PHE A 92 -0.32 -13.67 28.55
CA PHE A 92 0.26 -14.51 27.49
C PHE A 92 0.46 -13.70 26.21
#